data_AF-A0A7V7PSW2-F1
#
_entry.id   AF-A0A7V7PSW2-F1
#
_cell.length_a   1.000
_cell.length_b   1.000
_cell.length_c   1.000
_cell.angle_alpha   90.00
_cell.angle_beta   90.00
_cell.angle_gamma   90.00
#
_symmetry.space_group_name_H-M   'P 1'
#
loop_
_entity.id
_entity.type
_entity.pdbx_description
1 polymer ?
#
loop_
_entity_poly.entity_id
_entity_poly.type
_entity_poly.pdbx_seq_one_letter_code
_entity_poly.pdbx_strand_id
1 'polypeptide(L)'
;MAVTLGSETHALSLAARIDRMHRRDRLGALTFVAALWFVLLFVLVTIWPHITDGAIRAILAVCGAGLLILNTAAIFAMLRHYESDKEFIYGLDLTHLDEMRRRKRA
;
A
#
# COMPACT_ATOMS: atom_id res chain seq x y z
N MET A 1 38.56 10.55 11.54
CA MET A 1 37.53 9.89 12.36
C MET A 1 36.24 10.70 12.53
N ALA A 2 36.24 12.04 12.36
CA ALA A 2 35.00 12.83 12.39
C ALA A 2 34.17 12.80 11.08
N VAL A 3 34.84 12.70 9.93
CA VAL A 3 34.19 12.64 8.59
C VAL A 3 33.34 11.37 8.40
N THR A 4 33.80 10.24 8.94
CA THR A 4 33.11 8.95 8.85
C THR A 4 31.83 8.91 9.69
N LEU A 5 31.83 9.58 10.85
CA LEU A 5 30.64 9.68 11.71
C LEU A 5 29.54 10.52 11.04
N GLY A 6 29.91 11.61 10.35
CA GLY A 6 28.97 12.45 9.62
C GLY A 6 28.28 11.74 8.46
N SER A 7 29.02 10.93 7.69
CA SER A 7 28.47 10.15 6.58
C SER A 7 27.51 9.04 7.04
N GLU A 8 27.84 8.35 8.13
CA GLU A 8 26.98 7.29 8.68
C GLU A 8 25.68 7.86 9.25
N THR A 9 25.75 8.98 9.96
CA THR A 9 24.56 9.66 10.50
C THR A 9 23.61 10.10 9.38
N HIS A 10 24.15 10.59 8.26
CA HIS A 10 23.38 11.01 7.11
C HIS A 10 22.70 9.82 6.40
N ALA A 11 23.40 8.69 6.24
CA ALA A 11 22.86 7.47 5.67
C ALA A 11 21.72 6.87 6.53
N LEU A 12 21.88 6.83 7.86
CA LEU A 12 20.83 6.40 8.78
C LEU A 12 19.58 7.29 8.70
N SER A 13 19.77 8.61 8.55
CA SER A 13 18.64 9.55 8.40
C SER A 13 17.87 9.34 7.10
N LEU A 14 18.57 8.96 6.01
CA LEU A 14 17.98 8.70 4.71
C LEU A 14 17.16 7.41 4.74
N ALA A 15 17.74 6.33 5.26
CA ALA A 15 17.07 5.05 5.44
C ALA A 15 15.79 5.20 6.29
N ALA A 16 15.86 5.95 7.39
CA ALA A 16 14.70 6.21 8.24
C ALA A 16 13.57 6.99 7.54
N ARG A 17 13.91 7.90 6.61
CA ARG A 17 12.92 8.62 5.80
C ARG A 17 12.29 7.71 4.73
N ILE A 18 13.09 6.87 4.08
CA ILE A 18 12.62 5.87 3.09
C ILE A 18 11.62 4.92 3.75
N ASP A 19 11.97 4.35 4.90
CA ASP A 19 11.07 3.42 5.61
C ASP A 19 9.77 4.10 6.08
N ARG A 20 9.81 5.38 6.44
CA ARG A 20 8.59 6.13 6.80
C ARG A 20 7.65 6.30 5.61
N MET A 21 8.18 6.64 4.44
CA MET A 21 7.39 6.80 3.21
C MET A 21 6.81 5.45 2.78
N HIS A 22 7.65 4.41 2.69
CA HIS A 22 7.23 3.05 2.36
C HIS A 22 6.14 2.52 3.31
N ARG A 23 6.28 2.73 4.62
CA ARG A 23 5.27 2.30 5.60
C ARG A 23 3.92 2.99 5.39
N ARG A 24 3.92 4.27 5.00
CA ARG A 24 2.68 5.01 4.74
C ARG A 24 1.97 4.49 3.49
N ASP A 25 2.72 4.20 2.43
CA ASP A 25 2.13 3.68 1.19
C ASP A 25 1.56 2.27 1.41
N ARG A 26 2.26 1.42 2.17
CA ARG A 26 1.75 0.12 2.63
C ARG A 26 0.46 0.25 3.44
N LEU A 27 0.42 1.20 4.36
CA LEU A 27 -0.78 1.45 5.16
C LEU A 27 -1.95 1.90 4.28
N GLY A 28 -1.67 2.76 3.29
CA GLY A 28 -2.67 3.20 2.31
C GLY A 28 -3.24 2.03 1.50
N ALA A 29 -2.37 1.17 0.96
CA ALA A 29 -2.78 -0.02 0.21
C ALA A 29 -3.62 -0.98 1.08
N LEU A 30 -3.21 -1.22 2.32
CA LEU A 30 -3.97 -2.07 3.25
C LEU A 30 -5.33 -1.45 3.61
N THR A 31 -5.36 -0.13 3.85
CA THR A 31 -6.60 0.60 4.15
C THR A 31 -7.58 0.54 2.98
N PHE A 32 -7.08 0.63 1.75
CA PHE A 32 -7.89 0.52 0.54
C PHE A 32 -8.56 -0.86 0.42
N VAL A 33 -7.80 -1.95 0.65
CA VAL A 33 -8.35 -3.31 0.68
C VAL A 33 -9.37 -3.48 1.79
N ALA A 34 -9.08 -2.98 3.00
CA ALA A 34 -10.02 -3.04 4.11
C ALA A 34 -11.34 -2.31 3.79
N ALA A 35 -11.27 -1.12 3.20
CA ALA A 35 -12.45 -0.37 2.77
C ALA A 35 -13.26 -1.15 1.71
N LEU A 36 -12.60 -1.78 0.74
CA LEU A 36 -13.25 -2.63 -0.26
C LEU A 36 -14.02 -3.79 0.40
N TRP A 37 -13.40 -4.47 1.37
CA TRP A 37 -14.05 -5.53 2.15
C TRP A 37 -15.30 -5.01 2.86
N PHE A 38 -15.20 -3.89 3.57
CA PHE A 38 -16.33 -3.30 4.28
C PHE A 38 -17.48 -2.94 3.33
N VAL A 39 -17.18 -2.26 2.22
CA VAL A 39 -18.21 -1.85 1.26
C VAL A 39 -18.90 -3.05 0.63
N LEU A 40 -18.15 -4.04 0.14
CA LEU A 40 -18.77 -5.21 -0.49
C LEU A 40 -19.56 -6.07 0.48
N LEU A 41 -19.03 -6.34 1.68
CA LEU A 41 -19.76 -7.12 2.67
C LEU A 41 -21.02 -6.38 3.13
N PHE A 42 -20.93 -5.06 3.35
CA PHE A 42 -22.07 -4.24 3.68
C PHE A 42 -23.16 -4.33 2.60
N VAL A 43 -22.79 -4.16 1.33
CA VAL A 43 -23.74 -4.28 0.21
C VAL A 43 -24.33 -5.68 0.16
N LEU A 44 -23.50 -6.73 0.26
CA LEU A 44 -23.95 -8.12 0.20
C LEU A 44 -24.97 -8.43 1.30
N VAL A 45 -24.67 -8.07 2.55
CA VAL A 45 -25.57 -8.26 3.70
C VAL A 45 -26.87 -7.47 3.52
N THR A 46 -26.78 -6.24 3.02
CA THR A 46 -27.94 -5.37 2.79
C THR A 46 -28.88 -5.96 1.75
N ILE A 47 -28.35 -6.48 0.64
CA ILE A 47 -29.17 -7.02 -0.45
C ILE A 47 -29.61 -8.47 -0.18
N TRP A 48 -28.88 -9.23 0.64
CA TRP A 48 -29.12 -10.66 0.87
C TRP A 48 -30.58 -11.07 1.11
N PRO A 49 -31.37 -10.39 1.99
CA PRO A 49 -32.76 -10.76 2.23
C PRO A 49 -33.68 -10.52 1.03
N HIS A 50 -33.29 -9.65 0.09
CA HIS A 50 -34.08 -9.31 -1.09
C HIS A 50 -33.89 -10.29 -2.26
N ILE A 51 -32.89 -11.16 -2.19
CA ILE A 51 -32.59 -12.12 -3.24
C ILE A 51 -33.29 -13.42 -2.89
N THR A 52 -34.34 -13.79 -3.62
CA THR A 52 -35.10 -15.02 -3.39
C THR A 52 -34.57 -16.21 -4.19
N ASP A 53 -33.88 -15.96 -5.30
CA ASP A 53 -33.32 -16.98 -6.17
C ASP A 53 -32.02 -17.56 -5.62
N GLY A 54 -31.96 -18.88 -5.45
CA GLY A 54 -30.80 -19.59 -4.90
C GLY A 54 -29.57 -19.58 -5.81
N ALA A 55 -29.75 -19.59 -7.14
CA ALA A 55 -28.65 -19.52 -8.08
C ALA A 55 -28.01 -18.13 -8.05
N ILE A 56 -28.82 -17.07 -7.98
CA ILE A 56 -28.32 -15.69 -7.85
C ILE A 56 -27.51 -15.53 -6.55
N ARG A 57 -28.00 -16.06 -5.43
CA ARG A 57 -27.26 -16.05 -4.16
C ARG A 57 -25.91 -16.75 -4.27
N ALA A 58 -25.86 -17.93 -4.91
CA ALA A 58 -24.63 -18.68 -5.11
C ALA A 58 -23.62 -17.90 -5.97
N ILE A 59 -24.07 -17.32 -7.09
CA ILE A 59 -23.22 -16.51 -7.98
C ILE A 59 -22.65 -15.32 -7.22
N LEU A 60 -23.47 -14.55 -6.51
CA LEU A 60 -23.00 -13.39 -5.75
C LEU A 60 -22.02 -13.77 -4.65
N ALA A 61 -22.26 -14.87 -3.93
CA ALA A 61 -21.34 -15.35 -2.92
C ALA A 61 -19.99 -15.75 -3.51
N VAL A 62 -19.98 -16.54 -4.59
CA VAL A 62 -18.75 -17.04 -5.22
C VAL A 62 -17.98 -15.90 -5.90
N CYS A 63 -18.64 -15.08 -6.71
CA CYS A 63 -18.01 -13.96 -7.39
C CYS A 63 -17.57 -12.86 -6.42
N GLY A 64 -18.38 -12.56 -5.41
CA GLY A 64 -18.04 -11.58 -4.36
C GLY A 64 -16.84 -12.03 -3.54
N ALA A 65 -16.83 -13.29 -3.08
CA ALA A 65 -15.68 -13.86 -2.38
C ALA A 65 -14.43 -13.90 -3.26
N GLY A 66 -14.58 -14.33 -4.53
CA GLY A 66 -13.50 -14.36 -5.50
C GLY A 66 -12.88 -12.98 -5.71
N LEU A 67 -13.71 -11.94 -5.89
CA LEU A 67 -13.25 -10.56 -6.04
C LEU A 67 -12.45 -10.10 -4.82
N LEU A 68 -12.96 -10.33 -3.61
CA LEU A 68 -12.29 -9.93 -2.37
C LEU A 68 -10.95 -10.67 -2.17
N ILE A 69 -10.94 -11.98 -2.40
CA ILE A 69 -9.73 -12.81 -2.25
C ILE A 69 -8.68 -12.42 -3.28
N LEU A 70 -9.04 -12.36 -4.56
CA LEU A 70 -8.11 -12.05 -5.63
C LEU A 70 -7.53 -10.63 -5.48
N ASN A 71 -8.36 -9.65 -5.11
CA ASN A 71 -7.89 -8.28 -4.89
C ASN A 71 -6.92 -8.21 -3.70
N THR A 72 -7.25 -8.89 -2.60
CA THR A 72 -6.36 -8.97 -1.42
C THR A 72 -5.04 -9.66 -1.76
N ALA A 73 -5.09 -10.76 -2.54
CA ALA A 73 -3.90 -11.50 -2.97
C ALA A 73 -3.01 -10.65 -3.90
N ALA A 74 -3.61 -9.90 -4.83
CA ALA A 74 -2.87 -9.01 -5.73
C ALA A 74 -2.13 -7.91 -4.95
N ILE A 75 -2.79 -7.27 -3.98
CA ILE A 75 -2.14 -6.26 -3.12
C ILE A 75 -1.06 -6.90 -2.26
N PHE A 76 -1.29 -8.08 -1.69
CA PHE A 76 -0.27 -8.78 -0.92
C PHE A 76 0.95 -9.15 -1.77
N ALA A 77 0.73 -9.60 -3.01
CA ALA A 77 1.79 -9.89 -3.97
C ALA A 77 2.58 -8.62 -4.33
N MET A 78 1.90 -7.50 -4.59
CA MET A 78 2.53 -6.20 -4.82
C MET A 78 3.40 -5.79 -3.63
N LEU A 79 2.87 -5.88 -2.40
CA LEU A 79 3.62 -5.53 -1.19
C LEU A 79 4.82 -6.43 -0.93
N ARG A 80 4.68 -7.74 -1.17
CA ARG A 80 5.78 -8.71 -1.02
C ARG A 80 6.88 -8.49 -2.05
N HIS A 81 6.53 -8.11 -3.28
CA HIS A 81 7.52 -7.83 -4.32
C HIS A 81 8.24 -6.50 -4.09
N TYR A 82 7.53 -5.48 -3.58
CA TYR A 82 8.06 -4.13 -3.34
C TYR A 82 9.11 -4.03 -2.23
N GLU A 83 9.19 -4.98 -1.30
CA GLU A 83 10.27 -4.96 -0.30
C GLU A 83 11.66 -5.12 -0.92
N SER A 84 11.77 -5.72 -2.11
CA SER A 84 13.05 -5.91 -2.82
C SER A 84 13.56 -4.65 -3.53
N ASP A 85 12.66 -3.73 -3.95
CA ASP A 85 13.02 -2.59 -4.81
C ASP A 85 12.93 -1.23 -4.09
N LYS A 86 12.56 -1.23 -2.80
CA LYS A 86 12.31 0.00 -2.01
C LYS A 86 13.51 0.95 -1.94
N GLU A 87 14.73 0.41 -1.82
CA GLU A 87 15.92 1.24 -1.60
C GLU A 87 16.29 2.06 -2.85
N PHE A 88 16.07 1.50 -4.04
CA PHE A 88 16.33 2.19 -5.30
C PHE A 88 15.26 3.24 -5.62
N ILE A 89 13.98 2.86 -5.53
CA ILE A 89 12.85 3.73 -5.91
C ILE A 89 12.77 4.95 -4.98
N TYR A 90 12.80 4.73 -3.67
CA TYR A 90 12.63 5.82 -2.70
C TYR A 90 13.90 6.63 -2.45
N GLY A 91 15.09 6.07 -2.68
CA GLY A 91 16.36 6.81 -2.63
C GLY A 91 16.46 7.89 -3.72
N LEU A 92 16.05 7.54 -4.94
CA LEU A 92 16.01 8.49 -6.06
C LEU A 92 14.97 9.59 -5.83
N ASP A 93 13.77 9.22 -5.38
CA ASP A 93 12.67 10.17 -5.14
C ASP A 93 13.00 11.19 -4.03
N LEU A 94 13.64 10.74 -2.94
CA LEU A 94 14.11 11.64 -1.88
C LEU A 94 15.15 12.65 -2.36
N THR A 95 16.04 12.21 -3.27
CA THR A 95 17.09 13.07 -3.83
C THR A 95 16.46 14.19 -4.67
N HIS A 96 15.51 13.85 -5.56
CA HIS A 96 14.77 14.84 -6.34
C HIS A 96 13.95 15.79 -5.45
N LEU A 97 13.28 15.29 -4.40
CA LEU A 97 12.54 16.14 -3.45
C LEU A 97 13.46 17.12 -2.71
N ASP A 98 14.65 16.68 -2.32
CA ASP A 98 15.62 17.53 -1.64
C ASP A 98 16.22 18.56 -2.62
N GLU A 99 16.42 18.21 -3.90
CA GLU A 99 16.79 19.16 -4.97
C GLU A 99 15.72 20.22 -5.22
N MET A 100 14.44 19.83 -5.31
CA MET A 100 13.33 20.78 -5.47
C MET A 100 13.24 21.75 -4.28
N ARG A 101 13.45 21.27 -3.05
CA ARG A 101 13.49 22.14 -1.87
C ARG A 101 14.68 23.10 -1.89
N ARG A 102 15.86 22.65 -2.36
CA ARG A 102 17.03 23.53 -2.52
C ARG A 102 16.75 24.63 -3.53
N ARG A 103 16.14 24.30 -4.69
CA ARG A 103 15.74 25.29 -5.70
C ARG A 103 14.70 26.29 -5.20
N LYS A 104 13.80 25.89 -4.30
CA LYS A 104 12.78 26.79 -3.72
C LYS A 104 13.33 27.72 -2.63
N ARG A 105 14.50 27.41 -2.07
CA ARG A 105 15.16 28.18 -1.00
C ARG A 105 16.28 29.09 -1.51
N ALA A 106 16.70 28.91 -2.76
CA ALA A 106 17.60 29.82 -3.50
C ALA A 106 16.76 30.90 -4.20
#